data_AF-A0A2U1LWL4-F1
#
_entry.id   AF-A0A2U1LWL4-F1
#
_cell.length_a   1.000
_cell.length_b   1.000
_cell.length_c   1.000
_cell.angle_alpha   90.00
_cell.angle_beta   90.00
_cell.angle_gamma   90.00
#
_symmetry.space_group_name_H-M   'P 1'
#
loop_
_entity.id
_entity.type
_entity.pdbx_description
1 polymer ?
#
loop_
_entity_poly.entity_id
_entity_poly.type
_entity_poly.pdbx_seq_one_letter_code
_entity_poly.pdbx_strand_id
1 'polypeptide(L)'
;MGLTYIVNSGEVEIIDCDPMGKEHLLGVLHPPDIFGEVGAICCRLQSYIYRTKNMRQILRLKTTTLIKEMQAQMPDNSSILNSFL
;
A
#
# COMPACT_ATOMS: atom_id res chain seq x y z
N MET A 1 3.41 4.58 11.45
CA MET A 1 3.55 4.95 10.03
C MET A 1 3.59 3.69 9.19
N GLY A 2 2.60 3.48 8.31
CA GLY A 2 2.59 2.34 7.39
C GLY A 2 3.67 2.45 6.30
N LEU A 3 3.85 1.36 5.56
CA LEU A 3 4.87 1.23 4.52
C LEU A 3 4.19 1.09 3.16
N THR A 4 4.69 1.82 2.16
CA THR A 4 4.22 1.74 0.78
C THR A 4 5.19 0.92 -0.06
N TYR A 5 4.65 0.08 -0.94
CA TYR A 5 5.41 -0.79 -1.82
C TYR A 5 4.92 -0.70 -3.25
N ILE A 6 5.83 -0.94 -4.20
CA ILE A 6 5.55 -1.04 -5.64
C ILE A 6 5.95 -2.44 -6.11
N VAL A 7 5.06 -3.11 -6.85
CA VAL A 7 5.36 -4.39 -7.50
C VAL A 7 6.23 -4.13 -8.73
N ASN A 8 7.47 -4.62 -8.75
CA ASN A 8 8.36 -4.46 -9.91
C ASN A 8 8.39 -5.71 -10.79
N SER A 9 8.28 -6.89 -10.17
CA SER A 9 8.14 -8.13 -10.90
C SER A 9 7.23 -9.10 -10.15
N GLY A 10 6.38 -9.79 -10.91
CA GLY A 10 5.58 -10.87 -10.40
C GLY A 10 4.20 -10.52 -9.90
N GLU A 11 3.79 -11.12 -8.78
CA GLU A 11 2.41 -11.04 -8.30
C GLU A 11 2.38 -10.97 -6.76
N VAL A 12 1.48 -10.15 -6.25
CA VAL A 12 1.21 -10.00 -4.81
C VAL A 12 -0.27 -10.22 -4.55
N GLU A 13 -0.59 -11.17 -3.68
CA GLU A 13 -1.96 -11.45 -3.25
C GLU A 13 -2.39 -10.53 -2.12
N ILE A 14 -3.62 -10.03 -2.20
CA ILE A 14 -4.29 -9.31 -1.12
C ILE A 14 -5.18 -10.30 -0.39
N ILE A 15 -4.95 -10.46 0.90
CA ILE A 15 -5.61 -11.46 1.72
C ILE A 15 -6.29 -10.77 2.90
N ASP A 16 -7.56 -11.08 3.11
CA ASP A 16 -8.30 -10.73 4.32
C ASP A 16 -8.37 -11.93 5.26
N CYS A 17 -8.30 -11.68 6.57
CA CYS A 17 -8.45 -12.72 7.58
C CYS A 17 -9.73 -12.48 8.35
N ASP A 18 -10.63 -13.45 8.34
CA ASP A 18 -11.83 -13.37 9.16
C ASP A 18 -11.50 -13.47 10.66
N PRO A 19 -12.46 -13.15 11.57
CA PRO A 19 -12.24 -13.25 13.01
C PRO A 19 -11.88 -14.66 13.52
N MET A 20 -12.12 -15.71 12.71
CA MET A 20 -11.75 -17.08 13.01
C MET A 20 -10.37 -17.47 12.43
N GLY A 21 -9.67 -16.53 11.77
CA GLY A 21 -8.35 -16.71 11.20
C GLY A 21 -8.32 -17.35 9.81
N LYS A 22 -9.47 -17.47 9.14
CA LYS A 22 -9.53 -18.01 7.77
C LYS A 22 -9.16 -16.94 6.75
N GLU A 23 -8.24 -17.30 5.87
CA GLU A 23 -7.77 -16.44 4.79
C GLU A 23 -8.74 -16.43 3.60
N HIS A 24 -9.02 -15.23 3.10
CA HIS A 24 -9.80 -14.97 1.91
C HIS A 24 -8.99 -14.14 0.92
N LEU A 25 -8.76 -14.69 -0.28
CA LEU A 25 -8.10 -13.96 -1.36
C LEU A 25 -9.06 -12.88 -1.89
N LEU A 26 -8.67 -11.62 -1.73
CA LEU A 26 -9.42 -10.48 -2.25
C LEU A 26 -9.00 -10.12 -3.68
N GLY A 27 -7.74 -10.36 -4.04
CA GLY A 27 -7.23 -10.03 -5.36
C GLY A 27 -5.73 -10.28 -5.52
N VAL A 28 -5.24 -10.01 -6.73
CA VAL A 28 -3.83 -10.17 -7.11
C VAL A 28 -3.36 -8.89 -7.81
N LEU A 29 -2.25 -8.33 -7.31
CA LEU A 29 -1.56 -7.17 -7.86
C LEU A 29 -0.42 -7.60 -8.77
N HIS A 30 -0.19 -6.84 -9.83
CA HIS A 30 0.84 -7.07 -10.85
C HIS A 30 1.69 -5.79 -11.03
N PRO A 31 2.88 -5.84 -11.64
CA PRO A 31 3.63 -4.62 -11.94
C PRO A 31 2.82 -3.66 -12.83
N PRO A 32 2.82 -2.34 -12.56
CA PRO A 32 3.52 -1.61 -11.51
C PRO A 32 2.63 -1.21 -10.31
N ASP A 33 1.70 -2.08 -9.89
CA ASP A 33 0.73 -1.78 -8.83
C ASP A 33 1.40 -1.38 -7.50
N ILE A 34 0.71 -0.53 -6.75
CA ILE A 34 1.12 0.01 -5.45
C ILE A 34 0.25 -0.61 -4.35
N PHE A 35 0.83 -0.88 -3.18
CA PHE A 35 0.07 -1.32 -2.02
C PHE A 35 0.66 -0.82 -0.69
N GLY A 36 -0.18 -0.84 0.36
CA GLY A 36 0.18 -0.38 1.71
C GLY A 36 0.10 1.15 1.88
N GLU A 37 -0.27 1.88 0.84
CA GLU A 37 -0.46 3.32 0.80
C GLU A 37 -1.53 3.79 1.78
N VAL A 38 -2.63 3.05 1.97
CA VAL A 38 -3.68 3.44 2.93
C VAL A 38 -3.13 3.48 4.36
N GLY A 39 -2.39 2.46 4.79
CA GLY A 39 -1.77 2.46 6.12
C GLY A 39 -0.65 3.50 6.26
N ALA A 40 0.02 3.81 5.14
CA ALA A 40 1.09 4.79 5.09
C ALA A 40 0.58 6.24 5.15
N ILE A 41 -0.47 6.56 4.40
CA ILE A 41 -1.06 7.90 4.26
C ILE A 41 -2.04 8.17 5.40
N CYS A 42 -2.97 7.25 5.67
CA CYS A 42 -4.04 7.46 6.65
C CYS A 42 -3.62 7.18 8.10
N CYS A 43 -2.37 6.76 8.34
CA CYS A 43 -1.90 6.30 9.66
C CYS A 43 -2.77 5.21 10.31
N ARG A 44 -3.50 4.43 9.50
CA ARG A 44 -4.37 3.33 9.97
C ARG A 44 -3.63 1.99 10.01
N LEU A 45 -4.08 1.10 10.89
CA LEU A 45 -3.65 -0.30 10.89
C LEU A 45 -3.97 -0.94 9.54
N GLN A 46 -3.00 -1.65 8.98
CA GLN A 46 -3.15 -2.31 7.69
C GLN A 46 -4.06 -3.53 7.86
N SER A 47 -5.26 -3.45 7.28
CA SER A 47 -6.31 -4.48 7.45
C SER A 47 -6.06 -5.75 6.64
N TYR A 48 -5.23 -5.67 5.60
CA TYR A 48 -4.99 -6.78 4.68
C TYR A 48 -3.55 -7.29 4.75
N ILE A 49 -3.40 -8.60 4.58
CA ILE A 49 -2.12 -9.27 4.43
C ILE A 49 -1.75 -9.26 2.94
N TYR A 50 -0.49 -8.92 2.66
CA TYR A 50 0.05 -8.92 1.30
C TYR A 50 1.08 -10.04 1.18
N ARG A 51 0.81 -11.02 0.32
CA ARG A 51 1.64 -12.22 0.18
C ARG A 51 2.26 -12.30 -1.21
N THR A 52 3.56 -12.56 -1.28
CA THR A 52 4.24 -12.92 -2.53
C THR A 52 4.20 -14.42 -2.73
N LYS A 53 3.90 -14.88 -3.94
CA LYS A 53 3.86 -16.32 -4.27
C LYS A 53 5.20 -16.90 -4.74
N ASN A 54 6.16 -16.07 -5.17
CA ASN A 54 7.46 -16.47 -5.72
C ASN A 54 8.53 -15.41 -5.42
N MET A 55 9.80 -15.69 -5.72
CA MET A 55 10.89 -14.71 -5.63
C MET A 55 10.60 -13.50 -6.53
N ARG A 56 10.26 -12.36 -5.92
CA ARG A 56 9.81 -11.14 -6.60
C ARG A 56 10.70 -9.96 -6.21
N GLN A 57 10.75 -8.96 -7.09
CA GLN A 57 11.31 -7.66 -6.76
C GLN A 57 10.18 -6.72 -6.33
N ILE A 58 10.26 -6.24 -5.09
CA ILE A 58 9.36 -5.23 -4.54
C ILE A 58 10.21 -4.04 -4.14
N LEU A 59 9.82 -2.85 -4.59
CA LEU A 59 10.46 -1.62 -4.15
C LEU A 59 9.69 -1.07 -2.96
N ARG A 60 10.39 -0.84 -1.85
CA ARG A 60 9.85 -0.12 -0.70
C ARG A 60 9.99 1.37 -0.93
N LEU A 61 8.86 2.06 -0.95
CA LEU A 61 8.84 3.51 -0.99
C LEU A 61 8.85 4.05 0.45
N LYS A 62 9.68 5.06 0.69
CA LYS A 62 9.65 5.77 1.97
C LYS A 62 8.39 6.63 2.00
N THR A 63 7.50 6.38 2.95
CA THR A 63 6.25 7.12 3.17
C THR A 63 6.48 8.64 3.25
N THR A 64 7.57 9.07 3.89
CA THR A 64 7.95 10.48 3.99
C THR A 64 8.32 11.09 2.64
N THR A 65 8.95 10.32 1.75
CA THR A 65 9.25 10.75 0.38
C THR A 65 7.96 10.88 -0.42
N LEU A 66 7.05 9.89 -0.34
CA LEU A 66 5.76 9.94 -1.03
C LEU A 66 4.95 11.19 -0.62
N ILE A 67 4.78 11.43 0.68
CA ILE A 67 4.02 12.58 1.18
C ILE A 67 4.65 13.90 0.73
N LYS A 68 5.98 14.02 0.79
CA LYS A 68 6.70 15.22 0.36
C LYS A 68 6.53 15.49 -1.14
N GLU A 69 6.66 14.46 -1.97
CA GLU A 69 6.47 14.60 -3.41
C GLU A 69 5.02 14.95 -3.77
N MET A 70 4.03 14.35 -3.10
CA MET A 70 2.62 14.71 -3.27
C MET A 70 2.36 16.18 -2.90
N GLN A 71 2.96 16.67 -1.81
CA GLN A 71 2.87 18.07 -1.40
C GLN A 71 3.59 19.02 -2.37
N ALA A 72 4.72 18.59 -2.95
CA ALA A 72 5.53 19.41 -3.87
C ALA A 72 4.90 19.53 -5.27
N GLN A 73 4.25 18.48 -5.77
CA GLN A 73 3.67 18.48 -7.13
C GLN A 73 2.25 19.05 -7.19
N MET A 74 1.54 19.18 -6.06
CA MET A 74 0.16 19.67 -6.03
C MET A 74 -0.03 20.68 -4.89
N PRO A 75 0.30 21.97 -5.11
CA PRO A 75 0.37 23.00 -4.06
C PRO A 75 -0.96 23.25 -3.32
N ASP A 76 -2.10 22.82 -3.86
CA ASP A 76 -3.44 23.09 -3.32
C ASP A 76 -4.16 21.84 -2.73
N ASN A 77 -3.50 20.67 -2.70
CA ASN A 77 -4.12 19.38 -2.31
C ASN A 77 -4.02 19.02 -0.83
N SER A 78 -3.81 20.02 0.05
CA SER A 78 -3.96 19.80 1.49
C SER A 78 -5.33 19.16 1.81
N SER A 79 -6.37 19.51 1.06
CA SER A 79 -7.72 18.93 1.15
C SER A 79 -7.78 17.42 0.86
N ILE A 80 -7.06 16.93 -0.16
CA ILE A 80 -7.06 15.50 -0.51
C ILE A 80 -6.31 14.70 0.55
N LEU A 81 -5.11 15.14 0.94
CA LEU A 81 -4.36 14.48 2.02
C LEU A 81 -5.13 14.52 3.36
N ASN A 82 -5.79 15.64 3.68
CA ASN A 82 -6.67 15.76 4.85
C ASN A 82 -7.94 14.91 4.75
N SER A 83 -8.38 14.53 3.55
CA SER A 83 -9.50 13.60 3.38
C SER A 83 -9.10 12.15 3.70
N PHE A 84 -7.79 11.86 3.64
CA PHE A 84 -7.23 10.55 3.97
C PHE A 84 -6.68 10.47 5.40
N LEU A 85 -6.36 11.58 6.06
CA LEU A 85 -5.90 11.67 7.46
C LEU A 85 -7.10 11.75 8.43
#